data_AF-A0A943I235-F1
#
_entry.id   AF-A0A943I235-F1
#
_cell.length_a   1.000
_cell.length_b   1.000
_cell.length_c   1.000
_cell.angle_alpha   90.00
_cell.angle_beta   90.00
_cell.angle_gamma   90.00
#
_symmetry.space_group_name_H-M   'P 1'
#
loop_
_entity.id
_entity.type
_entity.pdbx_description
1 polymer ?
#
loop_
_entity_poly.entity_id
_entity_poly.type
_entity_poly.pdbx_seq_one_letter_code
_entity_poly.pdbx_strand_id
1 'polypeptide(L)'
;MNRTFLKEGAARVVFALAAALSILAVGLICVFLFANGVPAMIEIGIPDFLLGTTWRPANDIYGIFPMIIGSIYVTAGALIFGVP
;
A
#
# COMPACT_ATOMS: atom_id res chain seq x y z
N MET A 1 -31.97 -13.41 -32.36
CA MET A 1 -32.01 -12.38 -31.29
C MET A 1 -30.91 -12.69 -30.26
N ASN A 2 -30.03 -11.72 -29.97
CA ASN A 2 -29.35 -11.52 -28.68
C ASN A 2 -28.09 -12.32 -28.24
N ARG A 3 -27.23 -12.90 -29.10
CA ARG A 3 -25.92 -13.40 -28.59
C ARG A 3 -24.98 -12.26 -28.14
N THR A 4 -24.98 -11.14 -28.85
CA THR A 4 -24.13 -9.98 -28.52
C THR A 4 -24.65 -9.23 -27.28
N PHE A 5 -25.97 -9.05 -27.19
CA PHE A 5 -26.62 -8.38 -26.05
C PHE A 5 -26.48 -9.17 -24.73
N LEU A 6 -26.55 -10.52 -24.79
CA LEU A 6 -26.27 -11.38 -23.64
C LEU A 6 -24.80 -11.29 -23.18
N LYS A 7 -23.86 -11.19 -24.13
CA LYS A 7 -22.43 -11.02 -23.83
C LYS A 7 -22.13 -9.66 -23.20
N GLU A 8 -22.74 -8.59 -23.71
CA GLU A 8 -22.61 -7.24 -23.14
C GLU A 8 -23.21 -7.14 -21.73
N GLY A 9 -24.40 -7.73 -21.52
CA GLY A 9 -25.02 -7.81 -20.21
C GLY A 9 -24.17 -8.57 -19.20
N ALA A 10 -23.64 -9.73 -19.60
CA ALA A 10 -22.74 -10.53 -18.76
C ALA A 10 -21.43 -9.79 -18.44
N ALA A 11 -20.81 -9.15 -19.44
CA ALA A 11 -19.58 -8.37 -19.25
C ALA A 11 -19.81 -7.21 -18.28
N ARG A 12 -20.93 -6.48 -18.42
CA ARG A 12 -21.28 -5.36 -17.52
C ARG A 12 -21.40 -5.81 -16.07
N VAL A 13 -22.04 -6.96 -15.82
CA VAL A 13 -22.18 -7.52 -14.47
C VAL A 13 -20.83 -7.95 -13.92
N VAL A 14 -19.99 -8.63 -14.71
CA VAL A 14 -18.66 -9.07 -14.29
C VAL A 14 -17.76 -7.88 -13.93
N PHE A 15 -17.72 -6.84 -14.77
CA PHE A 15 -16.92 -5.64 -14.49
C PHE A 15 -17.43 -4.88 -13.27
N ALA A 16 -18.75 -4.77 -13.10
CA ALA A 16 -19.33 -4.13 -11.92
C ALA A 16 -19.00 -4.89 -10.63
N LEU A 17 -19.10 -6.22 -10.64
CA LEU A 17 -18.72 -7.07 -9.50
C LEU A 17 -17.21 -6.99 -9.22
N ALA A 18 -16.37 -7.02 -10.26
CA ALA A 18 -14.93 -6.90 -10.09
C ALA A 18 -14.54 -5.55 -9.49
N ALA A 19 -15.15 -4.45 -9.95
CA ALA A 19 -14.94 -3.13 -9.37
C ALA A 19 -15.40 -3.06 -7.90
N ALA A 20 -16.59 -3.59 -7.59
CA ALA A 20 -17.10 -3.64 -6.23
C ALA A 20 -16.19 -4.45 -5.29
N LEU A 21 -15.73 -5.62 -5.73
CA LEU A 21 -14.79 -6.46 -4.99
C LEU A 21 -13.43 -5.77 -4.81
N SER A 22 -12.93 -5.06 -5.83
CA SER A 22 -11.68 -4.31 -5.73
C SER A 22 -11.78 -3.20 -4.68
N ILE A 23 -12.86 -2.42 -4.68
CA ILE A 23 -13.07 -1.35 -3.69
C ILE A 23 -13.18 -1.94 -2.28
N LEU A 24 -13.93 -3.04 -2.14
CA LEU A 24 -14.08 -3.75 -0.86
C LEU A 24 -12.72 -4.25 -0.36
N ALA A 25 -11.93 -4.89 -1.22
CA ALA A 25 -10.60 -5.41 -0.88
C ALA A 25 -9.66 -4.29 -0.42
N VAL A 26 -9.63 -3.16 -1.14
CA VAL A 26 -8.84 -1.99 -0.74
C VAL A 26 -9.31 -1.45 0.61
N GLY A 27 -10.62 -1.36 0.82
CA GLY A 27 -11.20 -0.96 2.12
C GLY A 27 -10.75 -1.86 3.27
N LEU A 28 -10.79 -3.18 3.08
CA LEU A 28 -10.32 -4.14 4.08
C LEU A 28 -8.82 -4.03 4.35
N ILE A 29 -8.00 -3.86 3.32
CA ILE A 29 -6.55 -3.65 3.47
C ILE A 29 -6.30 -2.39 4.29
N CYS A 30 -6.96 -1.28 3.98
CA CYS A 30 -6.85 -0.04 4.74
C CYS A 30 -7.21 -0.27 6.21
N VAL A 31 -8.35 -0.92 6.50
CA VAL A 31 -8.76 -1.23 7.88
C VAL A 31 -7.71 -2.07 8.60
N PHE A 32 -7.18 -3.12 7.96
CA PHE A 32 -6.17 -3.99 8.56
C PHE A 32 -4.86 -3.25 8.86
N LEU A 33 -4.40 -2.42 7.92
CA LEU A 33 -3.19 -1.61 8.09
C LEU A 33 -3.35 -0.58 9.20
N PHE A 34 -4.49 0.11 9.29
CA PHE A 34 -4.70 1.10 10.35
C PHE A 34 -4.93 0.43 11.71
N ALA A 35 -5.72 -0.64 11.77
CA ALA A 35 -6.03 -1.34 13.01
C ALA A 35 -4.81 -1.98 13.69
N ASN A 36 -3.82 -2.42 12.93
CA ASN A 36 -2.59 -3.00 13.49
C ASN A 36 -1.42 -2.02 13.46
N GLY A 37 -1.29 -1.22 12.39
CA GLY A 37 -0.16 -0.31 12.19
C GLY A 37 -0.22 0.94 13.07
N VAL A 38 -1.40 1.56 13.26
CA VAL A 38 -1.50 2.77 14.10
C VAL A 38 -1.23 2.47 15.58
N PRO A 39 -1.81 1.42 16.19
CA PRO A 39 -1.46 1.06 17.56
C PRO A 39 0.02 0.73 17.72
N ALA A 40 0.62 -0.01 16.78
CA ALA A 40 2.05 -0.30 16.82
C ALA A 40 2.91 0.97 16.78
N MET A 41 2.58 1.94 15.92
CA MET A 41 3.28 3.24 15.88
C MET A 41 3.13 4.03 17.18
N ILE A 42 2.01 3.88 17.90
CA ILE A 42 1.79 4.52 19.20
C ILE A 42 2.60 3.83 20.29
N GLU A 43 2.65 2.49 20.31
CA GLU A 43 3.44 1.70 21.27
C GLU A 43 4.95 1.97 21.13
N ILE A 44 5.44 2.11 19.91
CA ILE A 44 6.85 2.43 19.62
C ILE A 44 7.15 3.91 19.88
N GLY A 45 6.16 4.79 19.69
CA GLY A 45 6.32 6.24 19.71
C GLY A 45 6.56 6.80 18.31
N ILE A 46 5.70 7.73 17.86
CA ILE A 46 5.80 8.37 16.52
C ILE A 46 7.19 8.98 16.26
N PRO A 47 7.83 9.71 17.20
CA PRO A 47 9.16 10.28 16.98
C PRO A 47 10.23 9.20 16.83
N ASP A 48 10.20 8.15 17.65
CA ASP A 48 11.18 7.06 17.62
C ASP A 48 10.99 6.17 16.39
N PHE A 49 9.75 6.02 15.90
CA PHE A 49 9.44 5.38 14.64
C PHE A 49 9.96 6.20 13.45
N LEU A 50 9.65 7.50 13.38
CA LEU A 50 9.97 8.35 12.23
C LEU A 50 11.41 8.84 12.16
N LEU A 51 12.04 9.11 13.31
CA LEU A 51 13.42 9.60 13.42
C LEU A 51 14.41 8.50 13.80
N GLY A 52 13.92 7.32 14.19
CA GLY A 52 14.76 6.16 14.48
C GLY A 52 15.58 5.75 13.26
N THR A 53 16.88 5.57 13.45
CA THR A 53 17.84 5.26 12.39
C THR A 53 18.06 3.76 12.18
N THR A 54 17.56 2.92 13.08
CA THR A 54 17.79 1.48 13.09
C THR A 54 16.48 0.70 13.00
N TRP A 55 16.48 -0.32 12.14
CA TRP A 55 15.37 -1.27 12.01
C TRP A 55 15.79 -2.63 12.58
N ARG A 56 15.27 -3.01 13.75
CA ARG A 56 15.53 -4.28 14.45
C ARG A 56 14.23 -4.86 15.04
N PRO A 57 13.44 -5.59 14.22
CA PRO A 57 12.16 -6.16 14.64
C PRO A 57 12.27 -7.14 15.82
N ALA A 58 13.39 -7.87 15.92
CA ALA A 58 13.60 -8.84 17.00
C ALA A 58 13.74 -8.21 18.40
N ASN A 59 13.99 -6.90 18.48
CA ASN A 59 14.09 -6.13 19.71
C ASN A 59 13.00 -5.05 19.81
N ASP A 60 11.96 -5.14 18.99
CA ASP A 60 10.87 -4.15 18.89
C ASP A 60 11.33 -2.71 18.55
N ILE A 61 12.48 -2.55 17.88
CA ILE A 61 12.98 -1.26 17.42
C ILE A 61 12.64 -1.08 15.95
N TYR A 62 11.83 -0.09 15.62
CA TYR A 62 11.33 0.12 14.24
C TYR A 62 11.57 1.56 13.78
N GLY A 63 12.79 1.90 13.40
CA GLY A 63 13.10 3.19 12.77
C GLY A 63 12.88 3.17 11.25
N ILE A 64 11.88 3.90 10.74
CA ILE A 64 11.55 3.96 9.31
C ILE A 64 12.36 5.03 8.55
N PHE A 65 13.05 5.93 9.24
CA PHE A 65 13.86 7.00 8.66
C PHE A 65 14.80 6.55 7.51
N PRO A 66 15.65 5.51 7.68
CA PRO A 66 16.54 5.06 6.60
C PRO A 66 15.77 4.54 5.38
N MET A 67 14.56 3.98 5.56
CA MET A 67 13.73 3.52 4.44
C MET A 67 13.16 4.68 3.63
N ILE A 68 12.76 5.78 4.30
CA ILE A 68 12.29 7.01 3.64
C ILE A 68 13.41 7.60 2.79
N ILE A 69 14.58 7.81 3.39
CA ILE A 69 15.74 8.38 2.72
C ILE A 69 16.21 7.47 1.56
N GLY A 70 16.25 6.16 1.77
CA GLY A 70 16.58 5.19 0.72
C GLY A 70 15.61 5.28 -0.47
N SER A 71 14.31 5.41 -0.23
CA SER A 71 13.30 5.52 -1.29
C SER A 71 13.47 6.80 -2.12
N ILE A 72 13.80 7.92 -1.46
CA ILE A 72 14.09 9.19 -2.14
C ILE A 72 15.34 9.04 -3.01
N TYR A 73 16.42 8.46 -2.48
CA TYR A 73 17.65 8.25 -3.25
C TYR A 73 17.46 7.33 -4.45
N VAL A 74 16.72 6.22 -4.30
CA VAL A 74 16.43 5.31 -5.42
C VAL A 74 15.57 5.99 -6.47
N THR A 75 14.57 6.77 -6.07
CA THR A 75 13.72 7.51 -7.01
C THR A 75 14.53 8.55 -7.79
N ALA A 76 15.36 9.33 -7.10
CA ALA A 76 16.23 10.32 -7.72
C ALA A 76 17.26 9.66 -8.66
N GLY A 77 17.87 8.54 -8.22
CA GLY A 77 18.79 7.76 -9.04
C GLY A 77 18.10 7.20 -10.29
N ALA A 78 16.90 6.63 -10.15
CA ALA A 78 16.13 6.10 -11.27
C ALA A 78 15.79 7.19 -12.30
N LEU A 79 15.49 8.41 -11.87
CA LEU A 79 15.29 9.54 -12.77
C LEU A 79 16.58 9.92 -13.50
N ILE A 80 17.71 10.00 -12.81
CA ILE A 80 19.00 10.37 -13.42
C ILE A 80 19.47 9.33 -14.44
N PHE A 81 19.33 8.03 -14.14
CA PHE A 81 19.83 6.96 -15.00
C PHE A 81 18.81 6.45 -16.04
N GLY A 82 17.51 6.60 -15.80
CA GLY A 82 16.45 6.04 -16.66
C GLY A 82 15.78 7.03 -17.62
N VAL A 83 15.91 8.35 -17.39
CA VAL A 83 15.44 9.40 -18.31
C VAL A 83 16.36 9.68 -19.52
N PRO A 84 17.70 9.47 -19.50
CA PRO A 84 18.53 9.70 -20.68
C PRO A 84 18.34 8.64 -21.77
#